data_AF-A0A5Q2QA69-F1
#
_entry.id   AF-A0A5Q2QA69-F1
#
_cell.length_a   1.000
_cell.length_b   1.000
_cell.length_c   1.000
_cell.angle_alpha   90.00
_cell.angle_beta   90.00
_cell.angle_gamma   90.00
#
_symmetry.space_group_name_H-M   'P 1'
#
loop_
_entity.id
_entity.type
_entity.pdbx_description
1 polymer ?
#
loop_
_entity_poly.entity_id
_entity_poly.type
_entity_poly.pdbx_seq_one_letter_code
_entity_poly.pdbx_strand_id
1 'polypeptide(L)'
;MNRRDLLKATGLLGLPLPSLAALRPTIAIIMDDLGYRQSASYAALELNKAVTLAILPHTVHSEALADGARAFEHEVMLHLPMQAQNGKFMGPGGLAMEMAPSEIRANVAAGFDNLGGHARGFNNHMGSALTASKPHMRWVMDEARGHCDYFIDSITSADSVALDAAKNAGLACARRDLFLDDALDELSVVERFEILLLRQQQTPQVVICHPRDETLDFLSRQWAWIEDHYDVVPASAVTA
;
A
#
# COMPACT_ATOMS: atom_id res chain seq x y z
N MET A 1 -17.49 -6.12 68.28
CA MET A 1 -18.13 -5.59 67.07
C MET A 1 -17.63 -6.43 65.91
N ASN A 2 -18.52 -7.23 65.29
CA ASN A 2 -18.14 -8.38 64.47
C ASN A 2 -17.84 -7.97 63.02
N ARG A 3 -16.94 -8.69 62.35
CA ARG A 3 -16.42 -8.44 60.98
C ARG A 3 -17.46 -8.40 59.84
N ARG A 4 -18.76 -8.50 60.15
CA ARG A 4 -19.87 -8.63 59.19
C ARG A 4 -20.60 -7.32 58.87
N ASP A 5 -20.37 -6.25 59.63
CA ASP A 5 -21.11 -4.98 59.45
C ASP A 5 -20.36 -3.92 58.63
N LEU A 6 -19.15 -4.22 58.12
CA LEU A 6 -18.35 -3.29 57.32
C LEU A 6 -18.52 -3.45 55.80
N LEU A 7 -19.63 -4.03 55.34
CA LEU A 7 -19.90 -4.31 53.92
C LEU A 7 -21.19 -3.67 53.38
N LYS A 8 -21.80 -2.69 54.08
CA LYS A 8 -23.08 -2.09 53.67
C LYS A 8 -23.05 -0.60 53.29
N ALA A 9 -21.89 -0.05 52.90
CA ALA A 9 -21.85 1.34 52.42
C ALA A 9 -20.79 1.60 51.35
N THR A 10 -20.77 0.81 50.27
CA THR A 10 -20.18 1.22 48.98
C THR A 10 -20.86 0.42 47.87
N GLY A 11 -21.97 0.94 47.35
CA GLY A 11 -22.48 0.52 46.07
C GLY A 11 -21.55 1.01 44.96
N LEU A 12 -20.42 0.34 44.77
CA LEU A 12 -19.75 0.37 43.47
C LEU A 12 -20.55 -0.60 42.59
N LEU A 13 -21.39 -0.03 41.71
CA LEU A 13 -21.81 -0.73 40.51
C LEU A 13 -20.56 -1.35 39.88
N GLY A 14 -20.59 -2.67 39.66
CA GLY A 14 -19.66 -3.32 38.76
C GLY A 14 -19.89 -2.77 37.36
N LEU A 15 -19.21 -1.66 37.03
CA LEU A 15 -19.01 -1.27 35.66
C LEU A 15 -18.24 -2.43 35.01
N PRO A 16 -18.73 -3.02 33.92
CA PRO A 16 -17.91 -3.96 33.17
C PRO A 16 -16.63 -3.21 32.83
N LEU A 17 -15.49 -3.74 33.31
CA LEU A 17 -14.20 -3.32 32.77
C LEU A 17 -14.35 -3.45 31.25
N PRO A 18 -14.12 -2.38 30.46
CA PRO A 18 -14.08 -2.55 29.02
C PRO A 18 -13.10 -3.70 28.79
N SER A 19 -13.58 -4.74 28.12
CA SER A 19 -12.69 -5.77 27.62
C SER A 19 -11.59 -5.02 26.89
N LEU A 20 -10.36 -5.06 27.41
CA LEU A 20 -9.19 -4.82 26.59
C LEU A 20 -9.16 -6.00 25.62
N ALA A 21 -10.06 -6.00 24.63
CA ALA A 21 -9.73 -6.60 23.36
C ALA A 21 -8.44 -5.86 22.98
N ALA A 22 -7.31 -6.54 23.06
CA ALA A 22 -6.05 -5.98 22.61
C ALA A 22 -6.32 -5.45 21.20
N LEU A 23 -6.21 -4.13 21.02
CA LEU A 23 -6.47 -3.49 19.74
C LEU A 23 -5.55 -4.18 18.73
N ARG A 24 -6.15 -4.83 17.73
CA ARG A 24 -5.38 -5.48 16.67
C ARG A 24 -4.52 -4.42 15.99
N PRO A 25 -3.23 -4.67 15.74
CA PRO A 25 -2.39 -3.76 14.97
C PRO A 25 -3.01 -3.52 13.58
N THR A 26 -2.98 -2.28 13.12
CA THR A 26 -3.47 -1.90 11.80
C THR A 26 -2.43 -2.24 10.74
N ILE A 27 -2.88 -2.81 9.62
CA ILE A 27 -2.04 -3.13 8.47
C ILE A 27 -2.73 -2.76 7.16
N ALA A 28 -1.99 -2.16 6.24
CA ALA A 28 -2.36 -2.07 4.84
C ALA A 28 -1.54 -3.06 4.02
N ILE A 29 -2.22 -3.88 3.22
CA ILE A 29 -1.60 -4.81 2.27
C ILE A 29 -1.85 -4.28 0.87
N ILE A 30 -0.77 -4.09 0.13
CA ILE A 30 -0.75 -3.57 -1.24
C ILE A 30 -0.24 -4.66 -2.17
N MET A 31 -0.94 -4.87 -3.29
CA MET A 31 -0.49 -5.76 -4.36
C MET A 31 -0.03 -4.96 -5.58
N ASP A 32 1.28 -4.92 -5.81
CA ASP A 32 1.96 -4.22 -6.90
C ASP A 32 1.96 -5.01 -8.21
N ASP A 33 2.46 -4.42 -9.29
CA ASP A 33 2.71 -5.07 -10.60
C ASP A 33 1.50 -5.71 -11.31
N LEU A 34 0.30 -5.24 -11.02
CA LEU A 34 -0.91 -5.69 -11.71
C LEU A 34 -1.06 -5.04 -13.10
N GLY A 35 -1.76 -5.72 -14.01
CA GLY A 35 -2.14 -5.20 -15.34
C GLY A 35 -1.51 -5.89 -16.56
N TYR A 36 -0.40 -6.62 -16.40
CA TYR A 36 0.19 -7.38 -17.50
C TYR A 36 -0.32 -8.81 -17.64
N ARG A 37 -0.48 -9.53 -16.52
CA ARG A 37 -0.85 -10.95 -16.51
C ARG A 37 -2.32 -11.09 -16.14
N GLN A 38 -3.14 -11.56 -17.08
CA GLN A 38 -4.58 -11.72 -16.87
C GLN A 38 -4.91 -12.62 -15.66
N SER A 39 -4.28 -13.80 -15.57
CA SER A 39 -4.53 -14.76 -14.49
C SER A 39 -4.22 -14.17 -13.12
N ALA A 40 -3.07 -13.51 -12.99
CA ALA A 40 -2.61 -12.89 -11.76
C ALA A 40 -3.50 -11.69 -11.38
N SER A 41 -3.96 -10.93 -12.37
CA SER A 41 -4.87 -9.80 -12.17
C SER A 41 -6.24 -10.25 -11.68
N TYR A 42 -6.79 -11.34 -12.24
CA TYR A 42 -8.07 -11.89 -11.80
C TYR A 42 -7.99 -12.54 -10.42
N ALA A 43 -6.90 -13.26 -10.12
CA ALA A 43 -6.68 -13.79 -8.79
C ALA A 43 -6.59 -12.68 -7.73
N ALA A 44 -5.99 -11.53 -8.07
CA ALA A 44 -5.92 -10.38 -7.17
C ALA A 44 -7.31 -9.76 -6.89
N LEU A 45 -8.24 -9.77 -7.86
CA LEU A 45 -9.63 -9.34 -7.65
C LEU A 45 -10.45 -10.27 -6.74
N GLU A 46 -10.03 -11.53 -6.61
CA GLU A 46 -10.68 -12.51 -5.74
C GLU A 46 -10.15 -12.45 -4.29
N LEU A 47 -9.10 -11.67 -4.04
CA LEU A 47 -8.66 -11.39 -2.68
C LEU A 47 -9.72 -10.57 -1.93
N ASN A 48 -9.59 -10.51 -0.62
CA ASN A 48 -10.47 -9.65 0.16
C ASN A 48 -10.25 -8.18 -0.23
N LYS A 49 -11.36 -7.44 -0.32
CA LYS A 49 -11.40 -6.03 -0.72
C LYS A 49 -10.54 -5.07 0.12
N ALA A 50 -10.11 -5.47 1.32
CA ALA A 50 -9.19 -4.68 2.13
C ALA A 50 -7.77 -4.60 1.51
N VAL A 51 -7.40 -5.52 0.61
CA VAL A 51 -6.15 -5.42 -0.16
C VAL A 51 -6.27 -4.28 -1.17
N THR A 52 -5.32 -3.35 -1.13
CA THR A 52 -5.21 -2.26 -2.11
C THR A 52 -4.49 -2.77 -3.36
N LEU A 53 -5.07 -2.52 -4.54
CA LEU A 53 -4.55 -3.00 -5.82
C LEU A 53 -3.77 -1.88 -6.52
N ALA A 54 -2.46 -2.07 -6.73
CA ALA A 54 -1.61 -1.15 -7.47
C ALA A 54 -1.49 -1.58 -8.93
N ILE A 55 -2.01 -0.77 -9.84
CA ILE A 55 -2.15 -1.13 -11.26
C ILE A 55 -1.17 -0.33 -12.10
N LEU A 56 -0.35 -1.01 -12.89
CA LEU A 56 0.53 -0.39 -13.88
C LEU A 56 -0.32 0.21 -15.02
N PRO A 57 -0.12 1.50 -15.36
CA PRO A 57 -0.89 2.15 -16.41
C PRO A 57 -0.49 1.63 -17.80
N HIS A 58 -1.40 1.77 -18.75
CA HIS A 58 -1.21 1.47 -20.18
C HIS A 58 -0.77 0.03 -20.47
N THR A 59 -0.99 -0.88 -19.52
CA THR A 59 -0.83 -2.31 -19.72
C THR A 59 -2.08 -2.88 -20.38
N VAL A 60 -1.94 -4.06 -20.99
CA VAL A 60 -3.03 -4.73 -21.74
C VAL A 60 -4.31 -4.98 -20.93
N HIS A 61 -4.24 -4.98 -19.60
CA HIS A 61 -5.39 -5.19 -18.72
C HIS A 61 -5.63 -4.06 -17.72
N SER A 62 -4.86 -2.97 -17.75
CA SER A 62 -4.96 -1.84 -16.81
C SER A 62 -6.39 -1.33 -16.60
N GLU A 63 -7.05 -0.90 -17.69
CA GLU A 63 -8.42 -0.37 -17.67
C GLU A 63 -9.44 -1.39 -17.17
N ALA A 64 -9.44 -2.59 -17.75
CA ALA A 64 -10.37 -3.65 -17.37
C ALA A 64 -10.19 -4.08 -15.91
N LEU A 65 -8.94 -4.06 -15.40
CA LEU A 65 -8.65 -4.38 -14.02
C LEU A 65 -9.09 -3.26 -13.07
N ALA A 66 -8.93 -1.99 -13.42
CA ALA A 66 -9.42 -0.88 -12.62
C ALA A 66 -10.95 -0.90 -12.48
N ASP A 67 -11.66 -1.20 -13.57
CA ASP A 67 -13.11 -1.40 -13.57
C ASP A 67 -13.53 -2.61 -12.73
N GLY A 68 -12.81 -3.73 -12.86
CA GLY A 68 -13.02 -4.93 -12.05
C GLY A 68 -12.81 -4.67 -10.57
N ALA A 69 -11.72 -3.99 -10.20
CA ALA A 69 -11.39 -3.65 -8.82
C ALA A 69 -12.49 -2.82 -8.17
N ARG A 70 -13.06 -1.86 -8.90
CA ARG A 70 -14.23 -1.09 -8.46
C ARG A 70 -15.46 -1.97 -8.24
N ALA A 71 -15.74 -2.91 -9.15
CA ALA A 71 -16.88 -3.82 -9.02
C ALA A 71 -16.73 -4.77 -7.82
N PHE A 72 -15.51 -5.12 -7.44
CA PHE A 72 -15.16 -5.95 -6.28
C PHE A 72 -14.84 -5.12 -5.01
N GLU A 73 -15.08 -3.80 -5.06
CA GLU A 73 -14.92 -2.86 -3.94
C GLU A 73 -13.48 -2.70 -3.39
N HIS A 74 -12.46 -3.05 -4.19
CA HIS A 74 -11.07 -2.77 -3.83
C HIS A 74 -10.74 -1.29 -3.93
N GLU A 75 -9.85 -0.82 -3.05
CA GLU A 75 -9.14 0.43 -3.28
C GLU A 75 -8.10 0.24 -4.39
N VAL A 76 -8.10 1.15 -5.36
CA VAL A 76 -7.14 1.16 -6.47
C VAL A 76 -6.15 2.28 -6.26
N MET A 77 -4.89 2.01 -6.58
CA MET A 77 -3.88 3.06 -6.76
C MET A 77 -3.08 2.88 -8.04
N LEU A 78 -2.55 3.98 -8.54
CA LEU A 78 -1.67 3.98 -9.69
C LEU A 78 -0.28 3.45 -9.30
N HIS A 79 0.19 2.40 -9.96
CA HIS A 79 1.56 1.92 -9.83
C HIS A 79 2.43 2.60 -10.88
N LEU A 80 2.96 3.78 -10.56
CA LEU A 80 3.55 4.70 -11.53
C LEU A 80 4.98 4.27 -11.91
N PRO A 81 5.28 3.94 -13.19
CA PRO A 81 6.60 3.51 -13.60
C PRO A 81 7.63 4.63 -13.55
N MET A 82 8.77 4.35 -12.91
CA MET A 82 9.84 5.32 -12.73
C MET A 82 11.22 4.72 -13.01
N GLN A 83 12.12 5.51 -13.58
CA GLN A 83 13.46 5.05 -13.93
C GLN A 83 14.25 4.54 -12.72
N ALA A 84 14.83 3.36 -12.88
CA ALA A 84 15.82 2.80 -11.96
C ALA A 84 17.25 3.00 -12.47
N GLN A 85 18.20 2.95 -11.54
CA GLN A 85 19.64 3.05 -11.84
C GLN A 85 20.18 1.86 -12.66
N ASN A 86 19.52 0.69 -12.58
CA ASN A 86 19.98 -0.54 -13.22
C ASN A 86 19.61 -0.65 -14.71
N GLY A 87 18.95 0.37 -15.29
CA GLY A 87 18.58 0.40 -16.70
C GLY A 87 17.49 -0.59 -17.11
N LYS A 88 16.80 -1.26 -16.16
CA LYS A 88 15.65 -2.10 -16.48
C LYS A 88 14.54 -1.26 -17.12
N PHE A 89 13.85 -1.85 -18.09
CA PHE A 89 12.69 -1.24 -18.71
C PHE A 89 11.55 -1.12 -17.69
N MET A 90 11.07 0.10 -17.45
CA MET A 90 10.04 0.39 -16.44
C MET A 90 8.61 0.14 -16.93
N GLY A 91 8.39 0.08 -18.25
CA GLY A 91 7.06 -0.04 -18.83
C GLY A 91 6.54 1.26 -19.49
N PRO A 92 5.35 1.21 -20.10
CA PRO A 92 4.73 2.34 -20.77
C PRO A 92 4.31 3.43 -19.76
N GLY A 93 4.27 4.69 -20.22
CA GLY A 93 3.94 5.84 -19.36
C GLY A 93 5.01 6.17 -18.30
N GLY A 94 6.17 5.52 -18.37
CA GLY A 94 7.22 5.70 -17.37
C GLY A 94 7.84 7.09 -17.33
N LEU A 95 8.37 7.43 -16.17
CA LEU A 95 9.04 8.69 -15.90
C LEU A 95 10.56 8.51 -15.97
N ALA A 96 11.23 9.31 -16.81
CA ALA A 96 12.66 9.24 -17.03
C ALA A 96 13.38 10.55 -16.65
N MET A 97 14.66 10.45 -16.34
CA MET A 97 15.51 11.55 -15.84
C MET A 97 15.81 12.61 -16.90
N GLU A 98 15.70 12.24 -18.17
CA GLU A 98 15.87 13.13 -19.31
C GLU A 98 14.61 13.92 -19.68
N MET A 99 13.46 13.58 -19.09
CA MET A 99 12.18 14.21 -19.42
C MET A 99 12.11 15.64 -18.90
N ALA A 100 11.53 16.51 -19.72
CA ALA A 100 11.17 17.84 -19.29
C ALA A 100 10.05 17.79 -18.24
N PRO A 101 9.90 18.83 -17.40
CA PRO A 101 8.84 18.89 -16.40
C PRO A 101 7.43 18.75 -17.01
N SER A 102 7.21 19.24 -18.23
CA SER A 102 5.90 19.09 -18.90
C SER A 102 5.60 17.64 -19.26
N GLU A 103 6.60 16.87 -19.67
CA GLU A 103 6.46 15.45 -20.04
C GLU A 103 6.19 14.58 -18.81
N ILE A 104 6.90 14.84 -17.70
CA ILE A 104 6.63 14.18 -16.41
C ILE A 104 5.18 14.40 -15.99
N ARG A 105 4.70 15.66 -15.99
CA ARG A 105 3.32 15.98 -15.62
C ARG A 105 2.30 15.33 -16.55
N ALA A 106 2.54 15.37 -17.86
CA ALA A 106 1.66 14.74 -18.84
C ALA A 106 1.56 13.22 -18.63
N ASN A 107 2.67 12.54 -18.35
CA ASN A 107 2.68 11.10 -18.10
C ASN A 107 2.02 10.73 -16.77
N VAL A 108 2.18 11.54 -15.72
CA VAL A 108 1.46 11.35 -14.45
C VAL A 108 -0.05 11.45 -14.68
N ALA A 109 -0.53 12.52 -15.32
CA ALA A 109 -1.94 12.70 -15.62
C ALA A 109 -2.49 11.55 -16.49
N ALA A 110 -1.77 11.18 -17.56
CA ALA A 110 -2.16 10.09 -18.44
C ALA A 110 -2.26 8.72 -17.72
N GLY A 111 -1.40 8.50 -16.72
CA GLY A 111 -1.46 7.29 -15.88
C GLY A 111 -2.75 7.23 -15.05
N PHE A 112 -3.13 8.33 -14.41
CA PHE A 112 -4.40 8.41 -13.67
C PHE A 112 -5.62 8.30 -14.59
N ASP A 113 -5.60 8.98 -15.74
CA ASP A 113 -6.66 8.91 -16.75
C ASP A 113 -6.86 7.49 -17.29
N ASN A 114 -5.77 6.74 -17.49
CA ASN A 114 -5.84 5.34 -17.93
C ASN A 114 -6.54 4.42 -16.91
N LEU A 115 -6.54 4.76 -15.62
CA LEU A 115 -7.29 4.00 -14.61
C LEU A 115 -8.72 4.54 -14.41
N GLY A 116 -9.22 5.37 -15.32
CA GLY A 116 -10.60 5.86 -15.32
C GLY A 116 -10.95 6.78 -14.15
N GLY A 117 -9.94 7.39 -13.50
CA GLY A 117 -10.12 8.22 -12.30
C GLY A 117 -10.49 7.43 -11.04
N HIS A 118 -10.27 6.11 -11.03
CA HIS A 118 -10.56 5.24 -9.88
C HIS A 118 -9.42 5.17 -8.85
N ALA A 119 -8.20 5.53 -9.26
CA ALA A 119 -7.06 5.51 -8.37
C ALA A 119 -7.18 6.58 -7.27
N ARG A 120 -7.29 6.14 -6.01
CA ARG A 120 -7.33 7.00 -4.81
C ARG A 120 -5.94 7.48 -4.39
N GLY A 121 -4.90 6.78 -4.80
CA GLY A 121 -3.52 7.08 -4.47
C GLY A 121 -2.57 6.65 -5.58
N PHE A 122 -1.27 6.73 -5.30
CA PHE A 122 -0.26 6.12 -6.14
C PHE A 122 0.97 5.68 -5.33
N ASN A 123 1.76 4.78 -5.92
CA ASN A 123 3.09 4.44 -5.47
C ASN A 123 4.05 4.36 -6.67
N ASN A 124 5.34 4.15 -6.41
CA ASN A 124 6.34 4.03 -7.46
C ASN A 124 6.62 2.56 -7.84
N HIS A 125 6.51 2.24 -9.12
CA HIS A 125 7.10 1.03 -9.70
C HIS A 125 8.56 1.32 -10.03
N MET A 126 9.48 0.51 -9.49
CA MET A 126 10.92 0.76 -9.58
C MET A 126 11.28 2.17 -9.06
N GLY A 127 12.00 2.99 -9.83
CA GLY A 127 12.24 4.39 -9.49
C GLY A 127 13.52 4.70 -8.72
N SER A 128 14.46 3.77 -8.54
CA SER A 128 15.67 4.03 -7.73
C SER A 128 16.53 5.22 -8.19
N ALA A 129 16.40 5.66 -9.46
CA ALA A 129 17.00 6.90 -9.94
C ALA A 129 16.07 8.11 -9.76
N LEU A 130 14.81 7.98 -10.18
CA LEU A 130 13.87 9.10 -10.19
C LEU A 130 13.46 9.54 -8.77
N THR A 131 13.22 8.59 -7.86
CA THR A 131 12.84 8.88 -6.47
C THR A 131 13.96 9.53 -5.68
N ALA A 132 15.22 9.40 -6.10
CA ALA A 132 16.36 10.10 -5.52
C ALA A 132 16.49 11.56 -6.02
N SER A 133 15.71 11.96 -7.03
CA SER A 133 15.81 13.28 -7.65
C SER A 133 14.77 14.25 -7.10
N LYS A 134 15.21 15.24 -6.30
CA LYS A 134 14.34 16.28 -5.74
C LYS A 134 13.52 17.06 -6.80
N PRO A 135 14.10 17.52 -7.93
CA PRO A 135 13.31 18.23 -8.94
C PRO A 135 12.22 17.36 -9.55
N HIS A 136 12.54 16.11 -9.93
CA HIS A 136 11.58 15.20 -10.56
C HIS A 136 10.46 14.83 -9.59
N MET A 137 10.79 14.45 -8.36
CA MET A 137 9.77 14.10 -7.37
C MET A 137 8.88 15.30 -7.02
N ARG A 138 9.41 16.52 -7.02
CA ARG A 138 8.56 17.71 -6.91
C ARG A 138 7.58 17.81 -8.07
N TRP A 139 8.02 17.65 -9.32
CA TRP A 139 7.12 17.74 -10.48
C TRP A 139 6.04 16.64 -10.46
N VAL A 140 6.41 15.43 -10.04
CA VAL A 140 5.48 14.30 -9.88
C VAL A 140 4.43 14.64 -8.84
N MET A 141 4.82 15.08 -7.64
CA MET A 141 3.89 15.36 -6.54
C MET A 141 3.03 16.60 -6.82
N ASP A 142 3.59 17.64 -7.45
CA ASP A 142 2.87 18.86 -7.83
C ASP A 142 1.70 18.55 -8.79
N GLU A 143 1.87 17.57 -9.68
CA GLU A 143 0.83 17.08 -10.57
C GLU A 143 -0.11 16.09 -9.87
N ALA A 144 0.44 15.02 -9.28
CA ALA A 144 -0.32 13.90 -8.73
C ALA A 144 -1.33 14.33 -7.66
N ARG A 145 -1.04 15.36 -6.86
CA ARG A 145 -1.96 15.88 -5.83
C ARG A 145 -3.29 16.40 -6.39
N GLY A 146 -3.39 16.67 -7.69
CA GLY A 146 -4.64 17.03 -8.35
C GLY A 146 -5.52 15.84 -8.71
N HIS A 147 -4.96 14.62 -8.65
CA HIS A 147 -5.58 13.39 -9.15
C HIS A 147 -5.82 12.33 -8.05
N CYS A 148 -5.21 12.48 -6.88
CA CYS A 148 -5.24 11.47 -5.83
C CYS A 148 -5.18 12.08 -4.42
N ASP A 149 -5.43 11.25 -3.42
CA ASP A 149 -5.49 11.65 -2.01
C ASP A 149 -4.22 11.32 -1.24
N TYR A 150 -3.48 10.29 -1.68
CA TYR A 150 -2.31 9.81 -0.96
C TYR A 150 -1.20 9.24 -1.85
N PHE A 151 0.00 9.16 -1.26
CA PHE A 151 1.17 8.51 -1.85
C PHE A 151 1.80 7.48 -0.91
N ILE A 152 2.19 6.33 -1.46
CA ILE A 152 3.01 5.33 -0.75
C ILE A 152 4.42 5.30 -1.36
N ASP A 153 5.44 5.61 -0.55
CA ASP A 153 6.83 5.42 -0.95
C ASP A 153 7.19 3.93 -0.84
N SER A 154 7.41 3.27 -1.98
CA SER A 154 7.82 1.86 -2.02
C SER A 154 9.29 1.66 -1.59
N ILE A 155 10.07 2.72 -1.38
CA ILE A 155 11.50 2.72 -1.04
C ILE A 155 12.31 1.76 -1.90
N THR A 156 12.55 2.12 -3.15
CA THR A 156 13.40 1.34 -4.06
C THR A 156 14.88 1.76 -4.01
N SER A 157 15.20 2.78 -3.21
CA SER A 157 16.55 3.26 -2.92
C SER A 157 16.61 3.89 -1.51
N ALA A 158 17.76 3.77 -0.83
CA ALA A 158 18.03 4.47 0.42
C ALA A 158 18.08 6.00 0.24
N ASP A 159 18.34 6.47 -0.98
CA ASP A 159 18.42 7.89 -1.33
C ASP A 159 17.05 8.50 -1.72
N SER A 160 15.95 7.73 -1.60
CA SER A 160 14.61 8.20 -1.96
C SER A 160 14.24 9.47 -1.17
N VAL A 161 13.86 10.52 -1.90
CA VAL A 161 13.27 11.76 -1.38
C VAL A 161 11.75 11.81 -1.60
N ALA A 162 11.16 10.70 -2.06
CA ALA A 162 9.75 10.64 -2.48
C ALA A 162 8.78 10.98 -1.34
N LEU A 163 8.98 10.41 -0.15
CA LEU A 163 8.16 10.71 1.02
C LEU A 163 8.22 12.19 1.40
N ASP A 164 9.40 12.80 1.40
CA ASP A 164 9.55 14.23 1.72
C ASP A 164 8.92 15.13 0.65
N ALA A 165 9.01 14.74 -0.62
CA ALA A 165 8.34 15.45 -1.71
C ALA A 165 6.82 15.42 -1.55
N ALA A 166 6.24 14.27 -1.18
CA ALA A 166 4.81 14.13 -0.91
C ALA A 166 4.34 15.04 0.24
N LYS A 167 5.07 15.02 1.37
CA LYS A 167 4.81 15.92 2.51
C LYS A 167 4.85 17.39 2.12
N ASN A 168 5.87 17.79 1.36
CA ASN A 168 6.01 19.18 0.90
C ASN A 168 4.90 19.61 -0.06
N ALA A 169 4.34 18.68 -0.84
CA ALA A 169 3.20 18.94 -1.72
C ALA A 169 1.86 18.98 -0.96
N GLY A 170 1.83 18.59 0.31
CA GLY A 170 0.63 18.49 1.14
C GLY A 170 -0.19 17.23 0.89
N LEU A 171 0.41 16.18 0.34
CA LEU A 171 -0.24 14.91 0.07
C LEU A 171 -0.09 13.97 1.27
N ALA A 172 -1.17 13.30 1.67
CA ALA A 172 -1.09 12.28 2.71
C ALA A 172 -0.14 11.18 2.25
N CYS A 173 0.74 10.72 3.13
CA CYS A 173 1.72 9.73 2.71
C CYS A 173 2.13 8.75 3.80
N ALA A 174 2.59 7.59 3.33
CA ALA A 174 3.23 6.60 4.16
C ALA A 174 4.37 5.95 3.39
N ARG A 175 5.14 5.16 4.11
CA ARG A 175 6.32 4.47 3.59
C ARG A 175 6.12 2.98 3.83
N ARG A 176 6.49 2.16 2.84
CA ARG A 176 6.50 0.71 3.00
C ARG A 176 7.42 0.29 4.15
N ASP A 177 6.93 -0.58 5.03
CA ASP A 177 7.70 -1.19 6.12
C ASP A 177 8.41 -2.48 5.69
N LEU A 178 7.75 -3.28 4.85
CA LEU A 178 8.22 -4.59 4.45
C LEU A 178 7.63 -4.99 3.08
N PHE A 179 8.43 -5.68 2.27
CA PHE A 179 7.91 -6.47 1.16
C PHE A 179 7.56 -7.87 1.67
N LEU A 180 6.41 -8.44 1.31
CA LEU A 180 6.08 -9.81 1.71
C LEU A 180 6.84 -10.85 0.89
N ASP A 181 7.22 -10.51 -0.34
CA ASP A 181 7.79 -11.42 -1.33
C ASP A 181 8.97 -10.79 -2.10
N ASP A 182 9.90 -10.14 -1.39
CA ASP A 182 11.06 -9.52 -2.06
C ASP A 182 11.87 -10.54 -2.86
N ALA A 183 12.07 -10.30 -4.16
CA ALA A 183 12.83 -11.20 -5.03
C ALA A 183 14.33 -11.26 -4.69
N LEU A 184 14.84 -10.29 -3.93
CA LEU A 184 16.24 -10.24 -3.52
C LEU A 184 16.51 -10.98 -2.22
N ASP A 185 15.47 -11.54 -1.59
CA ASP A 185 15.57 -12.27 -0.34
C ASP A 185 15.44 -13.78 -0.57
N GLU A 186 16.10 -14.54 0.30
CA GLU A 186 16.00 -16.00 0.38
C GLU A 186 14.80 -16.42 1.24
N LEU A 187 14.23 -15.51 2.03
CA LEU A 187 13.07 -15.78 2.87
C LEU A 187 11.79 -15.95 2.06
N SER A 188 11.02 -16.98 2.42
CA SER A 188 9.67 -17.23 1.94
C SER A 188 8.66 -16.17 2.43
N VAL A 189 7.49 -16.16 1.79
CA VAL A 189 6.35 -15.33 2.21
C VAL A 189 5.97 -15.59 3.67
N VAL A 190 6.04 -16.85 4.10
CA VAL A 190 5.72 -17.26 5.48
C VAL A 190 6.71 -16.65 6.48
N GLU A 191 8.02 -16.78 6.21
CA GLU A 191 9.06 -16.25 7.10
C GLU A 191 8.99 -14.71 7.19
N ARG A 192 8.69 -14.03 6.08
CA ARG A 192 8.49 -12.57 6.07
C ARG A 192 7.24 -12.17 6.86
N PHE A 193 6.18 -12.96 6.78
CA PHE A 193 5.00 -12.74 7.60
C PHE A 193 5.28 -12.97 9.10
N GLU A 194 6.09 -13.95 9.48
CA GLU A 194 6.52 -14.13 10.88
C GLU A 194 7.32 -12.92 11.41
N ILE A 195 8.18 -12.32 10.59
CA ILE A 195 8.89 -11.08 10.93
C ILE A 195 7.90 -9.93 11.19
N LEU A 196 6.83 -9.85 10.39
CA LEU A 196 5.75 -8.88 10.58
C LEU A 196 5.09 -9.02 11.96
N LEU A 197 4.85 -10.27 12.41
CA LEU A 197 4.26 -10.56 13.73
C LEU A 197 5.11 -9.99 14.88
N LEU A 198 6.45 -10.01 14.72
CA LEU A 198 7.36 -9.46 15.72
C LEU A 198 7.33 -7.93 15.79
N ARG A 199 6.77 -7.25 14.77
CA ARG A 199 6.68 -5.79 14.66
C ARG A 199 5.34 -5.21 15.09
N GLN A 200 4.38 -6.03 15.54
CA GLN A 200 3.00 -5.66 15.87
C GLN A 200 2.82 -4.53 16.92
N GLN A 201 3.87 -4.11 17.61
CA GLN A 201 3.84 -3.09 18.67
C GLN A 201 4.00 -1.64 18.15
N GLN A 202 4.06 -1.44 16.83
CA GLN A 202 4.36 -0.14 16.23
C GLN A 202 3.23 0.32 15.31
N THR A 203 3.28 1.58 14.89
CA THR A 203 2.35 2.31 14.01
C THR A 203 1.76 1.46 12.86
N PRO A 204 0.64 1.90 12.25
CA PRO A 204 0.06 1.16 11.12
C PRO A 204 1.11 0.74 10.10
N GLN A 205 1.13 -0.54 9.74
CA GLN A 205 2.17 -1.11 8.90
C GLN A 205 1.73 -1.13 7.44
N VAL A 206 2.63 -0.75 6.53
CA VAL A 206 2.43 -0.83 5.08
C VAL A 206 3.24 -1.99 4.53
N VAL A 207 2.55 -3.04 4.09
CA VAL A 207 3.14 -4.21 3.45
C VAL A 207 2.84 -4.18 1.96
N ILE A 208 3.88 -4.32 1.15
CA ILE A 208 3.74 -4.46 -0.31
C ILE A 208 4.09 -5.89 -0.71
N CYS A 209 3.36 -6.44 -1.67
CA CYS A 209 3.60 -7.74 -2.24
C CYS A 209 3.30 -7.72 -3.74
N HIS A 210 3.61 -8.80 -4.45
CA HIS A 210 3.41 -8.92 -5.89
C HIS A 210 2.51 -10.13 -6.18
N PRO A 211 1.85 -10.20 -7.35
CA PRO A 211 0.90 -11.25 -7.68
C PRO A 211 1.63 -12.52 -8.13
N ARG A 212 2.52 -13.04 -7.29
CA ARG A 212 3.17 -14.35 -7.46
C ARG A 212 2.23 -15.43 -6.96
N ASP A 213 2.30 -16.61 -7.57
CA ASP A 213 1.41 -17.72 -7.23
C ASP A 213 1.50 -18.08 -5.74
N GLU A 214 2.72 -18.07 -5.16
CA GLU A 214 2.94 -18.30 -3.73
C GLU A 214 2.30 -17.22 -2.84
N THR A 215 2.44 -15.95 -3.21
CA THR A 215 1.86 -14.82 -2.47
C THR A 215 0.33 -14.86 -2.49
N LEU A 216 -0.25 -15.13 -3.67
CA LEU A 216 -1.70 -15.23 -3.85
C LEU A 216 -2.27 -16.42 -3.06
N ASP A 217 -1.62 -17.59 -3.13
CA ASP A 217 -2.02 -18.78 -2.37
C ASP A 217 -1.91 -18.54 -0.85
N PHE A 218 -0.83 -17.91 -0.40
CA PHE A 218 -0.64 -17.56 1.00
C PHE A 218 -1.74 -16.62 1.51
N LEU A 219 -1.96 -15.48 0.83
CA LEU A 219 -2.98 -14.51 1.23
C LEU A 219 -4.37 -15.14 1.23
N SER A 220 -4.71 -15.92 0.21
CA SER A 220 -6.00 -16.62 0.11
C SER A 220 -6.22 -17.59 1.28
N ARG A 221 -5.22 -18.41 1.63
CA ARG A 221 -5.33 -19.42 2.70
C ARG A 221 -5.27 -18.82 4.10
N GLN A 222 -4.46 -17.80 4.30
CA GLN A 222 -4.21 -17.22 5.63
C GLN A 222 -5.13 -16.04 5.94
N TRP A 223 -5.99 -15.61 5.02
CA TRP A 223 -6.80 -14.41 5.19
C TRP A 223 -7.59 -14.36 6.50
N ALA A 224 -8.30 -15.44 6.84
CA ALA A 224 -9.07 -15.52 8.08
C ALA A 224 -8.19 -15.34 9.33
N TRP A 225 -6.99 -15.93 9.31
CA TRP A 225 -6.03 -15.75 10.39
C TRP A 225 -5.50 -14.30 10.45
N ILE A 226 -5.22 -13.70 9.28
CA ILE A 226 -4.75 -12.32 9.18
C ILE A 226 -5.80 -11.38 9.77
N GLU A 227 -7.07 -11.52 9.41
CA GLU A 227 -8.16 -10.71 9.97
C GLU A 227 -8.36 -10.93 11.47
N ASP A 228 -8.16 -12.14 12.00
CA ASP A 228 -8.26 -12.37 13.44
C ASP A 228 -7.17 -11.65 14.25
N HIS A 229 -5.99 -11.39 13.64
CA HIS A 229 -4.82 -10.83 14.32
C HIS A 229 -4.52 -9.38 13.97
N TYR A 230 -4.99 -8.89 12.82
CA TYR A 230 -4.76 -7.54 12.32
C TYR A 230 -6.07 -6.83 11.98
N ASP A 231 -6.05 -5.51 12.13
CA ASP A 231 -7.05 -4.65 11.50
C ASP A 231 -6.58 -4.31 10.08
N VAL A 232 -7.00 -5.11 9.10
CA VAL A 232 -6.59 -4.93 7.70
C VAL A 232 -7.43 -3.82 7.07
N VAL A 233 -6.76 -2.77 6.59
CA VAL A 233 -7.40 -1.58 6.04
C VAL A 233 -6.79 -1.21 4.67
N PRO A 234 -7.52 -0.48 3.82
CA PRO A 234 -6.95 0.09 2.61
C PRO A 234 -5.77 1.03 2.89
N ALA A 235 -4.90 1.22 1.90
CA ALA A 235 -3.70 2.04 2.03
C ALA A 235 -4.01 3.50 2.41
N SER A 236 -5.13 4.07 1.95
CA SER A 236 -5.56 5.40 2.35
C SER A 236 -5.70 5.59 3.87
N ALA A 237 -6.10 4.54 4.60
CA ALA A 237 -6.36 4.61 6.04
C ALA A 237 -5.09 4.65 6.91
N VAL A 238 -3.91 4.40 6.34
CA VAL A 238 -2.63 4.38 7.06
C VAL A 238 -1.69 5.52 6.65
N THR A 239 -2.20 6.48 5.87
CA THR A 239 -1.46 7.67 5.42
C THR A 239 -1.78 8.88 6.27
N ALA A 240 -0.81 9.80 6.42
CA ALA A 240 -0.92 11.00 7.24
C ALA A 240 -0.30 12.23 6.56
#